data_AF-A0AAV6FW80-F1
#
_entry.id   AF-A0AAV6FW80-F1
#
_cell.length_a   1.000
_cell.length_b   1.000
_cell.length_c   1.000
_cell.angle_alpha   90.00
_cell.angle_beta   90.00
_cell.angle_gamma   90.00
#
_symmetry.space_group_name_H-M   'P 1'
#
loop_
_entity.id
_entity.type
_entity.pdbx_description
1 polymer ?
#
loop_
_entity_poly.entity_id
_entity_poly.type
_entity_poly.pdbx_seq_one_letter_code
_entity_poly.pdbx_strand_id
1 'polypeptide(L)'
;MSVFSEAALEKKLSELSNSQQSVQTLSLWLIHHRKHSKAIVSVWYNELKKAQVPRKLTFIYLANDVIQNSKRKGPEFTQDFAPVIVDAFKHVSGEGEESFKKQLARVLSIWQERAVYDNNLLDQLSQVLFGEKKAKKRPYEEIKATSEDFASQSSPGEPPQTADLIRALQELENAASSDSALRQRISSLPAEVQDTSLLHRITDKESGERLARAVEEACMMLADYSGRLAAEIDDRRQLTRTLALYLQSQKEGLSHNEQKLEEYKRKLARVSQVRKELRSRLNSLPDLSLLPSVTGTPVQLPAADLYDPAN
;
A
#
# COMPACT_ATOMS: atom_id res chain seq x y z
N MET A 1 2.63 -10.76 42.50
CA MET A 1 2.39 -10.90 41.05
C MET A 1 1.13 -11.73 40.86
N SER A 2 0.18 -11.34 40.01
CA SER A 2 -1.03 -12.15 39.80
C SER A 2 -0.64 -13.47 39.13
N VAL A 3 -1.21 -14.59 39.59
CA VAL A 3 -1.05 -15.88 38.91
C VAL A 3 -1.84 -15.84 37.60
N PHE A 4 -1.32 -16.48 36.55
CA PHE A 4 -2.03 -16.62 35.29
C PHE A 4 -3.20 -17.61 35.44
N SER A 5 -4.37 -17.24 34.94
CA SER A 5 -5.48 -18.17 34.70
C SER A 5 -6.26 -17.72 33.46
N GLU A 6 -6.89 -18.68 32.76
CA GLU A 6 -7.69 -18.38 31.57
C GLU A 6 -8.87 -17.45 31.89
N ALA A 7 -9.56 -17.67 33.01
CA ALA A 7 -10.64 -16.79 33.47
C ALA A 7 -10.17 -15.33 33.73
N ALA A 8 -8.94 -15.15 34.24
CA ALA A 8 -8.39 -13.81 34.42
C ALA A 8 -8.09 -13.15 33.07
N LEU A 9 -7.65 -13.93 32.07
CA LEU A 9 -7.45 -13.43 30.70
C LEU A 9 -8.78 -13.07 30.04
N GLU A 10 -9.80 -13.91 30.12
CA GLU A 10 -11.15 -13.63 29.59
C GLU A 10 -11.71 -12.33 30.17
N LYS A 11 -11.59 -12.12 31.48
CA LYS A 11 -11.99 -10.87 32.12
C LYS A 11 -11.20 -9.66 31.58
N LYS A 12 -9.89 -9.79 31.40
CA LYS A 12 -9.06 -8.71 30.85
C LYS A 12 -9.39 -8.41 29.38
N LEU A 13 -9.71 -9.43 28.59
CA LEU A 13 -10.14 -9.28 27.20
C LEU A 13 -11.53 -8.64 27.11
N SER A 14 -12.44 -8.95 28.04
CA SER A 14 -13.77 -8.31 28.08
C SER A 14 -13.69 -6.82 28.40
N GLU A 15 -12.69 -6.38 29.17
CA GLU A 15 -12.38 -4.98 29.50
C GLU A 15 -11.50 -4.27 28.45
N LEU A 16 -10.97 -4.98 27.46
CA LEU A 16 -10.09 -4.42 26.43
C LEU A 16 -10.81 -3.36 25.58
N SER A 17 -10.22 -2.16 25.51
CA SER A 17 -10.69 -1.03 24.70
C SER A 17 -9.74 -0.72 23.54
N ASN A 18 -10.20 0.07 22.57
CA ASN A 18 -9.41 0.51 21.42
C ASN A 18 -8.34 1.57 21.77
N SER A 19 -8.20 1.95 23.04
CA SER A 19 -7.17 2.90 23.47
C SER A 19 -5.79 2.25 23.50
N GLN A 20 -4.77 3.01 23.08
CA GLN A 20 -3.37 2.54 23.07
C GLN A 20 -2.92 2.05 24.46
N GLN A 21 -3.31 2.77 25.51
CA GLN A 21 -2.96 2.43 26.89
C GLN A 21 -3.56 1.07 27.32
N SER A 22 -4.82 0.80 26.96
CA SER A 22 -5.49 -0.47 27.28
C SER A 22 -4.81 -1.65 26.59
N VAL A 23 -4.50 -1.50 25.30
CA VAL A 23 -3.78 -2.51 24.51
C VAL A 23 -2.39 -2.78 25.08
N GLN A 24 -1.59 -1.74 25.34
CA GLN A 24 -0.23 -1.88 25.87
C GLN A 24 -0.19 -2.49 27.27
N THR A 25 -1.11 -2.07 28.15
CA THR A 25 -1.17 -2.59 29.52
C THR A 25 -1.47 -4.09 29.53
N LEU A 26 -2.43 -4.53 28.70
CA LEU A 26 -2.73 -5.95 28.56
C LEU A 26 -1.58 -6.71 27.88
N SER A 27 -1.03 -6.17 26.80
CA SER A 27 0.13 -6.75 26.10
C SER A 27 1.29 -7.04 27.04
N LEU A 28 1.67 -6.07 27.89
CA LEU A 28 2.74 -6.25 28.87
C LEU A 28 2.44 -7.38 29.87
N TRP A 29 1.19 -7.49 30.32
CA TRP A 29 0.75 -8.57 31.21
C TRP A 29 0.83 -9.94 30.50
N LEU A 30 0.45 -10.03 29.23
CA LEU A 30 0.58 -11.28 28.44
C LEU A 30 2.04 -11.67 28.24
N ILE A 31 2.91 -10.70 27.91
CA ILE A 31 4.35 -10.92 27.74
C ILE A 31 4.99 -11.39 29.05
N HIS A 32 4.55 -10.86 30.19
CA HIS A 32 5.00 -11.31 31.50
C HIS A 32 4.64 -12.80 31.75
N HIS A 33 3.47 -13.24 31.29
CA HIS A 33 2.99 -14.62 31.40
C HIS A 33 3.29 -15.48 30.16
N ARG A 34 4.31 -15.15 29.36
CA ARG A 34 4.66 -15.85 28.10
C ARG A 34 4.83 -17.37 28.20
N LYS A 35 5.15 -17.90 29.39
CA LYS A 35 5.23 -19.36 29.61
C LYS A 35 3.88 -20.07 29.33
N HIS A 36 2.79 -19.32 29.34
CA HIS A 36 1.44 -19.78 29.02
C HIS A 36 0.97 -19.31 27.63
N SER A 37 1.89 -18.97 26.73
CA SER A 37 1.59 -18.42 25.39
C SER A 37 0.55 -19.24 24.62
N LYS A 38 0.64 -20.58 24.61
CA LYS A 38 -0.34 -21.46 23.96
C LYS A 38 -1.76 -21.27 24.49
N ALA A 39 -1.91 -21.27 25.82
CA ALA A 39 -3.20 -21.05 26.47
C ALA A 39 -3.73 -19.63 26.19
N ILE A 40 -2.84 -18.63 26.26
CA ILE A 40 -3.17 -17.23 25.96
C ILE A 40 -3.70 -17.08 24.53
N VAL A 41 -2.99 -17.64 23.54
CA VAL A 41 -3.38 -17.55 22.12
C VAL A 41 -4.71 -18.27 21.86
N SER A 42 -4.91 -19.44 22.48
CA SER A 42 -6.18 -20.18 22.38
C SER A 42 -7.36 -19.38 22.92
N VAL A 43 -7.23 -18.83 24.13
CA VAL A 43 -8.27 -17.98 24.75
C VAL A 43 -8.51 -16.71 23.93
N TRP A 44 -7.44 -16.04 23.50
CA TRP A 44 -7.53 -14.85 22.64
C TRP A 44 -8.32 -15.14 21.37
N TYR A 45 -8.04 -16.26 20.69
CA TYR A 45 -8.71 -16.60 19.44
C TYR A 45 -10.19 -16.96 19.66
N ASN A 46 -10.51 -17.65 20.76
CA ASN A 46 -11.89 -17.96 21.12
C ASN A 46 -12.69 -16.70 21.47
N GLU A 47 -12.10 -15.78 22.22
CA GLU A 47 -12.74 -14.50 22.58
C GLU A 47 -12.86 -13.56 21.37
N LEU A 48 -11.88 -13.55 20.45
CA LEU A 48 -11.98 -12.82 19.18
C LEU A 48 -13.23 -13.26 18.38
N LYS A 49 -13.49 -14.56 18.31
CA LYS A 49 -14.64 -15.11 17.59
C LYS A 49 -15.98 -14.68 18.20
N LYS A 50 -16.04 -14.59 19.54
CA LYS A 50 -17.25 -14.16 20.29
C LYS A 50 -17.44 -12.64 20.32
N ALA A 51 -16.38 -11.87 20.12
CA ALA A 51 -16.41 -10.42 20.22
C ALA A 51 -17.36 -9.78 19.18
N GLN A 52 -17.92 -8.63 19.52
CA GLN A 52 -18.70 -7.82 18.58
C GLN A 52 -17.79 -7.23 17.49
N VAL A 53 -18.30 -7.07 16.26
CA VAL A 53 -17.54 -6.62 15.07
C VAL A 53 -16.62 -5.41 15.36
N PRO A 54 -17.08 -4.31 16.01
CA PRO A 54 -16.22 -3.15 16.28
C PRO A 54 -15.01 -3.45 17.19
N ARG A 55 -15.09 -4.49 18.03
CA ARG A 55 -14.03 -4.88 18.97
C ARG A 55 -13.01 -5.83 18.35
N LYS A 56 -13.33 -6.52 17.26
CA LYS A 56 -12.44 -7.51 16.65
C LYS A 56 -11.11 -6.91 16.21
N LEU A 57 -11.12 -5.68 15.69
CA LEU A 57 -9.90 -4.93 15.36
C LEU A 57 -8.99 -4.70 16.57
N THR A 58 -9.57 -4.40 17.73
CA THR A 58 -8.80 -4.21 18.98
C THR A 58 -8.06 -5.48 19.38
N PHE A 59 -8.65 -6.66 19.16
CA PHE A 59 -7.98 -7.95 19.40
C PHE A 59 -6.79 -8.16 18.46
N ILE A 60 -6.91 -7.73 17.19
CA ILE A 60 -5.80 -7.77 16.23
C ILE A 60 -4.68 -6.81 16.65
N TYR A 61 -5.01 -5.61 17.15
CA TYR A 61 -4.01 -4.67 17.67
C TYR A 61 -3.29 -5.21 18.90
N LEU A 62 -4.00 -5.92 19.79
CA LEU A 62 -3.39 -6.62 20.90
C LEU A 62 -2.42 -7.71 20.44
N ALA A 63 -2.84 -8.58 19.51
CA ALA A 63 -1.96 -9.61 18.96
C ALA A 63 -0.72 -9.00 18.31
N ASN A 64 -0.90 -7.93 17.52
CA ASN A 64 0.18 -7.19 16.91
C ASN A 64 1.19 -6.65 17.94
N ASP A 65 0.71 -6.00 19.00
CA ASP A 65 1.59 -5.45 20.04
C ASP A 65 2.34 -6.56 20.79
N VAL A 66 1.65 -7.65 21.16
CA VAL A 66 2.24 -8.82 21.85
C VAL A 66 3.30 -9.49 20.97
N ILE A 67 2.98 -9.82 19.72
CA ILE A 67 3.90 -10.51 18.80
C ILE A 67 5.17 -9.67 18.61
N GLN A 68 5.04 -8.37 18.38
CA GLN A 68 6.19 -7.51 18.12
C GLN A 68 7.05 -7.25 19.35
N ASN A 69 6.43 -7.02 20.52
CA ASN A 69 7.16 -6.68 21.74
C ASN A 69 7.69 -7.91 22.48
N SER A 70 7.09 -9.09 22.29
CA SER A 70 7.56 -10.34 22.89
C SER A 70 8.86 -10.88 22.28
N LYS A 71 9.18 -10.56 21.01
CA LYS A 71 10.38 -11.06 20.31
C LYS A 71 11.68 -10.89 21.10
N ARG A 72 11.81 -9.80 21.87
CA ARG A 72 13.01 -9.53 22.70
C ARG A 72 13.13 -10.47 23.91
N LYS A 73 12.03 -11.09 24.33
CA LYS A 73 11.97 -12.03 25.45
C LYS A 73 12.06 -13.47 24.94
N GLY A 74 11.41 -13.79 23.82
CA GLY A 74 11.50 -15.07 23.14
C GLY A 74 10.48 -15.22 22.00
N PRO A 75 10.56 -16.33 21.23
CA PRO A 75 9.75 -16.54 20.04
C PRO A 75 8.37 -17.13 20.31
N GLU A 76 8.02 -17.45 21.56
CA GLU A 76 6.86 -18.29 21.89
C GLU A 76 5.55 -17.75 21.33
N PHE A 77 5.29 -16.45 21.51
CA PHE A 77 4.10 -15.82 20.95
C PHE A 77 4.14 -15.77 19.42
N THR A 78 5.29 -15.50 18.81
CA THR A 78 5.37 -15.49 17.34
C THR A 78 4.99 -16.88 16.80
N GLN A 79 5.54 -17.95 17.37
CA GLN A 79 5.25 -19.33 16.99
C GLN A 79 3.80 -19.75 17.26
N ASP A 80 3.27 -19.44 18.44
CA ASP A 80 1.93 -19.89 18.84
C ASP A 80 0.81 -19.12 18.13
N PHE A 81 1.03 -17.85 17.75
CA PHE A 81 0.09 -17.11 16.93
C PHE A 81 0.08 -17.57 15.47
N ALA A 82 1.20 -18.04 14.92
CA ALA A 82 1.32 -18.43 13.51
C ALA A 82 0.19 -19.36 12.99
N PRO A 83 -0.19 -20.46 13.67
CA PRO A 83 -1.24 -21.36 13.17
C PRO A 83 -2.65 -20.76 13.22
N VAL A 84 -2.91 -19.75 14.06
CA VAL A 84 -4.27 -19.18 14.23
C VAL A 84 -4.46 -17.83 13.56
N ILE A 85 -3.37 -17.15 13.18
CA ILE A 85 -3.44 -15.76 12.75
C ILE A 85 -4.08 -15.60 11.37
N VAL A 86 -3.92 -16.58 10.48
CA VAL A 86 -4.57 -16.61 9.16
C VAL A 86 -6.10 -16.70 9.33
N ASP A 87 -6.56 -17.63 10.18
CA ASP A 87 -7.99 -17.78 10.45
C ASP A 87 -8.57 -16.56 11.17
N ALA A 88 -7.79 -15.93 12.06
CA ALA A 88 -8.18 -14.67 12.69
C ALA A 88 -8.35 -13.55 11.66
N PHE A 89 -7.39 -13.36 10.74
CA PHE A 89 -7.51 -12.37 9.66
C PHE A 89 -8.71 -12.66 8.77
N LYS A 90 -8.95 -13.93 8.42
CA LYS A 90 -10.08 -14.35 7.58
C LYS A 90 -11.42 -14.05 8.27
N HIS A 91 -11.50 -14.32 9.56
CA HIS A 91 -12.68 -14.04 10.36
C HIS A 91 -12.96 -12.53 10.47
N VAL A 92 -11.94 -11.72 10.78
CA VAL A 92 -12.12 -10.26 10.91
C VAL A 92 -12.38 -9.58 9.57
N SER A 93 -11.75 -10.04 8.48
CA SER A 93 -11.99 -9.51 7.14
C SER A 93 -13.34 -9.90 6.55
N GLY A 94 -13.87 -11.08 6.90
CA GLY A 94 -15.18 -11.55 6.45
C GLY A 94 -16.38 -10.90 7.15
N GLU A 95 -16.21 -10.46 8.39
CA GLU A 95 -17.29 -9.81 9.17
C GLU A 95 -17.16 -8.28 9.25
N GLY A 96 -16.02 -7.73 8.84
CA GLY A 96 -15.71 -6.32 8.93
C GLY A 96 -16.12 -5.50 7.71
N GLU A 97 -16.25 -4.19 7.90
CA GLU A 97 -16.40 -3.23 6.80
C GLU A 97 -15.10 -3.11 5.99
N GLU A 98 -15.18 -2.51 4.79
CA GLU A 98 -14.01 -2.28 3.93
C GLU A 98 -12.89 -1.46 4.64
N SER A 99 -13.26 -0.68 5.65
CA SER A 99 -12.31 -0.02 6.55
C SER A 99 -11.38 -1.02 7.24
N PHE A 100 -11.91 -2.13 7.77
CA PHE A 100 -11.17 -3.13 8.53
C PHE A 100 -10.07 -3.76 7.69
N LYS A 101 -10.33 -4.04 6.40
CA LYS A 101 -9.31 -4.55 5.48
C LYS A 101 -8.11 -3.61 5.37
N LYS A 102 -8.34 -2.28 5.34
CA LYS A 102 -7.24 -1.29 5.33
C LYS A 102 -6.43 -1.33 6.64
N GLN A 103 -7.08 -1.50 7.79
CA GLN A 103 -6.37 -1.61 9.05
C GLN A 103 -5.62 -2.95 9.20
N LEU A 104 -6.19 -4.05 8.74
CA LEU A 104 -5.50 -5.35 8.66
C LEU A 104 -4.30 -5.29 7.70
N ALA A 105 -4.47 -4.65 6.54
CA ALA A 105 -3.38 -4.44 5.58
C ALA A 105 -2.23 -3.62 6.18
N ARG A 106 -2.55 -2.60 7.00
CA ARG A 106 -1.52 -1.86 7.74
C ARG A 106 -0.75 -2.75 8.72
N VAL A 107 -1.44 -3.62 9.46
CA VAL A 107 -0.78 -4.57 10.37
C VAL A 107 0.12 -5.53 9.59
N LEU A 108 -0.36 -6.04 8.45
CA LEU A 108 0.41 -6.92 7.57
C LEU A 108 1.67 -6.23 7.02
N SER A 109 1.56 -4.98 6.55
CA SER A 109 2.71 -4.18 6.09
C SER A 109 3.79 -4.07 7.17
N ILE A 110 3.39 -3.80 8.41
CA ILE A 110 4.34 -3.72 9.53
C ILE A 110 5.02 -5.08 9.78
N TRP A 111 4.31 -6.19 9.61
CA TRP A 111 4.89 -7.52 9.76
C TRP A 111 5.86 -7.89 8.64
N GLN A 112 5.58 -7.45 7.40
CA GLN A 112 6.48 -7.58 6.26
C GLN A 112 7.75 -6.74 6.48
N GLU A 113 7.61 -5.45 6.79
CA GLU A 113 8.74 -4.53 7.04
C GLU A 113 9.67 -5.01 8.15
N ARG A 114 9.12 -5.66 9.19
CA ARG A 114 9.87 -6.13 10.37
C ARG A 114 10.21 -7.61 10.32
N ALA A 115 9.98 -8.28 9.19
CA ALA A 115 10.15 -9.73 9.01
C ALA A 115 9.65 -10.52 10.23
N VAL A 116 8.37 -10.31 10.59
CA VAL A 116 7.74 -10.97 11.75
C VAL A 116 7.49 -12.44 11.51
N TYR A 117 7.08 -12.76 10.30
CA TYR A 117 6.83 -14.11 9.84
C TYR A 117 7.60 -14.35 8.55
N ASP A 118 7.72 -15.61 8.16
CA ASP A 118 8.25 -16.00 6.85
C ASP A 118 7.29 -15.60 5.72
N ASN A 119 7.81 -15.55 4.50
CA ASN A 119 7.05 -15.08 3.34
C ASN A 119 5.82 -15.96 3.04
N ASN A 120 5.86 -17.27 3.32
CA ASN A 120 4.72 -18.14 3.04
C ASN A 120 3.51 -17.74 3.89
N LEU A 121 3.71 -17.51 5.20
CA LEU A 121 2.63 -17.07 6.06
C LEU A 121 2.15 -15.64 5.72
N LEU A 122 3.07 -14.74 5.37
CA LEU A 122 2.74 -13.37 4.95
C LEU A 122 1.92 -13.36 3.65
N ASP A 123 2.22 -14.25 2.71
CA ASP A 123 1.48 -14.40 1.46
C ASP A 123 0.08 -14.95 1.69
N GLN A 124 -0.09 -15.94 2.58
CA GLN A 124 -1.41 -16.43 2.99
C GLN A 124 -2.27 -15.32 3.58
N LEU A 125 -1.70 -14.48 4.46
CA LEU A 125 -2.39 -13.32 5.04
C LEU A 125 -2.76 -12.28 3.97
N SER A 126 -1.87 -12.05 3.01
CA SER A 126 -2.14 -11.18 1.86
C SER A 126 -3.32 -11.69 1.02
N GLN A 127 -3.34 -13.00 0.74
CA GLN A 127 -4.42 -13.65 -0.01
C GLN A 127 -5.78 -13.54 0.71
N VAL A 128 -5.79 -13.61 2.04
CA VAL A 128 -7.00 -13.41 2.84
C VAL A 128 -7.55 -11.99 2.68
N LEU A 129 -6.70 -10.96 2.64
CA LEU A 129 -7.12 -9.56 2.62
C LEU A 129 -7.49 -9.05 1.23
N PHE A 130 -6.74 -9.46 0.21
CA PHE A 130 -6.89 -8.96 -1.15
C PHE A 130 -7.60 -9.96 -2.09
N GLY A 131 -7.99 -11.11 -1.55
CA GLY A 131 -8.46 -12.26 -2.31
C GLY A 131 -7.34 -12.89 -3.12
N GLU A 132 -7.67 -13.96 -3.86
CA GLU A 132 -6.85 -14.37 -4.98
C GLU A 132 -6.76 -13.19 -5.98
N LYS A 133 -5.77 -12.30 -5.83
CA LYS A 133 -5.01 -11.90 -7.01
C LYS A 133 -4.27 -13.14 -7.47
N LYS A 134 -5.01 -14.09 -8.07
CA LYS A 134 -4.46 -14.98 -9.06
C LYS A 134 -3.78 -14.04 -10.04
N ALA A 135 -2.46 -13.94 -9.97
CA ALA A 135 -1.69 -13.83 -11.19
C ALA A 135 -2.29 -14.94 -12.06
N LYS A 136 -3.10 -14.55 -13.06
CA LYS A 136 -3.68 -15.51 -13.99
C LYS A 136 -2.48 -16.26 -14.54
N LYS A 137 -2.27 -17.49 -14.09
CA LYS A 137 -1.52 -18.49 -14.85
C LYS A 137 -2.29 -18.60 -16.16
N ARG A 138 -1.91 -17.79 -17.15
CA ARG A 138 -2.34 -18.00 -18.53
C ARG A 138 -1.54 -19.20 -19.00
N PRO A 139 -2.19 -20.32 -19.36
CA PRO A 139 -1.54 -21.33 -20.18
C PRO A 139 -0.95 -20.63 -21.41
N TYR A 140 0.29 -20.98 -21.73
CA TYR A 140 0.94 -20.53 -22.94
C TYR A 140 0.12 -20.98 -24.15
N GLU A 141 -0.46 -20.04 -24.89
CA GLU A 141 -0.82 -20.24 -26.29
C GLU A 141 0.27 -19.59 -27.14
N GLU A 142 0.84 -20.38 -28.04
CA GLU A 142 1.89 -19.99 -28.96
C GLU A 142 1.37 -18.89 -29.92
N ILE A 143 1.73 -17.64 -29.65
CA ILE A 143 1.38 -16.51 -30.52
C ILE A 143 2.30 -16.55 -31.73
N LYS A 144 1.78 -17.02 -32.87
CA LYS A 144 2.35 -16.74 -34.18
C LYS A 144 2.34 -15.23 -34.39
N ALA A 145 3.52 -14.65 -34.53
CA ALA A 145 3.70 -13.25 -34.86
C ALA A 145 3.18 -12.96 -36.27
N THR A 146 1.98 -12.39 -36.36
CA THR A 146 1.56 -11.60 -37.53
C THR A 146 1.43 -10.15 -37.10
N SER A 147 2.22 -9.31 -37.76
CA SER A 147 2.66 -8.00 -37.35
C SER A 147 1.66 -6.85 -37.51
N GLU A 148 0.34 -7.08 -37.61
CA GLU A 148 -0.59 -5.99 -38.01
C GLU A 148 -1.93 -5.86 -37.27
N ASP A 149 -2.26 -6.69 -36.28
CA ASP A 149 -3.60 -6.63 -35.65
C ASP A 149 -3.54 -6.44 -34.13
N PHE A 150 -3.31 -5.20 -33.66
CA PHE A 150 -3.83 -4.75 -32.35
C PHE A 150 -3.95 -3.22 -32.25
N ALA A 151 -4.33 -2.58 -33.35
CA ALA A 151 -4.79 -1.19 -33.35
C ALA A 151 -6.32 -1.17 -33.18
N SER A 152 -6.84 -1.59 -32.03
CA SER A 152 -8.24 -1.38 -31.67
C SER A 152 -8.47 -1.58 -30.18
N GLN A 153 -9.03 -0.54 -29.54
CA GLN A 153 -9.42 -0.42 -28.12
C GLN A 153 -8.37 0.17 -27.17
N SER A 154 -7.99 1.42 -27.43
CA SER A 154 -7.79 2.37 -26.33
C SER A 154 -8.32 3.72 -26.79
N SER A 155 -9.43 4.15 -26.20
CA SER A 155 -10.01 5.48 -26.40
C SER A 155 -8.96 6.57 -26.17
N PRO A 156 -8.96 7.66 -26.96
CA PRO A 156 -8.10 8.81 -26.72
C PRO A 156 -8.68 9.62 -25.55
N GLY A 157 -8.01 9.64 -24.41
CA GLY A 157 -8.30 10.65 -23.38
C GLY A 157 -8.31 10.11 -21.96
N GLU A 158 -7.14 10.00 -21.37
CA GLU A 158 -6.82 10.52 -20.03
C GLU A 158 -5.33 10.29 -19.77
N PRO A 159 -4.59 11.28 -19.24
CA PRO A 159 -3.20 11.06 -18.88
C PRO A 159 -3.08 9.98 -17.80
N PRO A 160 -2.05 9.11 -17.84
CA PRO A 160 -1.90 8.04 -16.87
C PRO A 160 -1.88 8.59 -15.45
N GLN A 161 -2.67 8.00 -14.55
CA GLN A 161 -2.73 8.45 -13.17
C GLN A 161 -1.41 8.15 -12.45
N THR A 162 -0.91 9.12 -11.68
CA THR A 162 0.34 8.99 -10.91
C THR A 162 0.33 7.76 -9.99
N ALA A 163 -0.84 7.42 -9.42
CA ALA A 163 -1.01 6.26 -8.55
C ALA A 163 -0.78 4.92 -9.27
N ASP A 164 -1.21 4.80 -10.53
CA ASP A 164 -1.01 3.59 -11.33
C ASP A 164 0.45 3.46 -11.76
N LEU A 165 1.12 4.58 -12.04
CA LEU A 165 2.55 4.58 -12.34
C LEU A 165 3.39 4.15 -11.12
N ILE A 166 3.07 4.67 -9.93
CA ILE A 166 3.73 4.27 -8.68
C ILE A 166 3.54 2.77 -8.44
N ARG A 167 2.33 2.25 -8.63
CA ARG A 167 2.04 0.82 -8.46
C ARG A 167 2.87 -0.03 -9.42
N ALA A 168 2.90 0.32 -10.71
CA ALA A 168 3.67 -0.41 -11.72
C ALA A 168 5.19 -0.39 -11.42
N LEU A 169 5.71 0.71 -10.88
CA LEU A 169 7.11 0.81 -10.44
C LEU A 169 7.41 -0.08 -9.23
N GLN A 170 6.50 -0.13 -8.25
CA GLN A 170 6.63 -0.99 -7.06
C GLN A 170 6.49 -2.48 -7.40
N GLU A 171 5.62 -2.83 -8.34
CA GLU A 171 5.49 -4.20 -8.83
C GLU A 171 6.77 -4.67 -9.54
N LEU A 172 7.43 -3.78 -10.28
CA LEU A 172 8.70 -4.09 -10.94
C LEU A 172 9.88 -4.31 -9.96
N GLU A 173 9.84 -3.70 -8.77
CA GLU A 173 10.84 -3.91 -7.72
C GLU A 173 10.83 -5.36 -7.20
N ASN A 174 9.67 -6.03 -7.25
CA ASN A 174 9.48 -7.42 -6.85
C ASN A 174 9.53 -8.43 -8.03
N ALA A 175 10.03 -8.00 -9.19
CA ALA A 175 10.02 -8.82 -10.40
C ALA A 175 10.98 -10.02 -10.35
N ALA A 176 10.84 -10.94 -11.30
CA ALA A 176 11.69 -12.13 -11.41
C ALA A 176 13.20 -11.81 -11.40
N SER A 177 13.56 -10.66 -11.97
CA SER A 177 14.94 -10.22 -12.00
C SER A 177 15.54 -9.83 -10.65
N SER A 178 14.72 -9.42 -9.67
CA SER A 178 15.18 -9.11 -8.31
C SER A 178 15.23 -10.35 -7.40
N ASP A 179 14.75 -11.51 -7.86
CA ASP A 179 14.80 -12.80 -7.17
C ASP A 179 16.22 -13.41 -7.19
N SER A 180 17.08 -12.88 -6.31
CA SER A 180 18.49 -13.29 -6.20
C SER A 180 18.67 -14.74 -5.74
N ALA A 181 17.77 -15.23 -4.88
CA ALA A 181 17.81 -16.59 -4.37
C ALA A 181 17.54 -17.62 -5.48
N LEU A 182 16.54 -17.36 -6.33
CA LEU A 182 16.25 -18.21 -7.48
C LEU A 182 17.41 -18.20 -8.49
N ARG A 183 17.97 -17.02 -8.79
CA ARG A 183 19.14 -16.89 -9.68
C ARG A 183 20.35 -17.65 -9.15
N GLN A 184 20.63 -17.58 -7.85
CA GLN A 184 21.70 -18.36 -7.23
C GLN A 184 21.45 -19.87 -7.38
N ARG A 185 20.23 -20.32 -7.13
CA ARG A 185 19.86 -21.74 -7.23
C ARG A 185 19.99 -22.28 -8.66
N ILE A 186 19.62 -21.47 -9.67
CA ILE A 186 19.86 -21.78 -11.09
C ILE A 186 21.36 -21.84 -11.39
N SER A 187 22.16 -20.90 -10.87
CA SER A 187 23.61 -20.87 -11.10
C SER A 187 24.35 -22.03 -10.42
N SER A 188 23.81 -22.58 -9.33
CA SER A 188 24.37 -23.71 -8.59
C SER A 188 23.92 -25.07 -9.12
N LEU A 189 23.19 -25.12 -10.25
CA LEU A 189 22.78 -26.39 -10.84
C LEU A 189 24.01 -27.24 -11.20
N PRO A 190 24.00 -28.56 -10.92
CA PRO A 190 25.12 -29.44 -11.22
C PRO A 190 25.47 -29.43 -12.71
N ALA A 191 26.75 -29.56 -13.03
CA ALA A 191 27.20 -29.64 -14.42
C ALA A 191 26.61 -30.87 -15.13
N GLU A 192 26.38 -31.96 -14.39
CA GLU A 192 25.77 -33.20 -14.87
C GLU A 192 24.33 -33.02 -15.35
N VAL A 193 23.63 -31.96 -14.91
CA VAL A 193 22.28 -31.62 -15.35
C VAL A 193 22.29 -30.88 -16.70
N GLN A 194 23.41 -30.23 -17.05
CA GLN A 194 23.53 -29.39 -18.24
C GLN A 194 24.39 -30.04 -19.34
N ASP A 195 25.35 -30.88 -18.96
CA ASP A 195 26.35 -31.45 -19.87
C ASP A 195 26.17 -32.96 -20.03
N THR A 196 25.66 -33.35 -21.20
CA THR A 196 25.47 -34.75 -21.60
C THR A 196 26.76 -35.56 -21.65
N SER A 197 27.92 -34.92 -21.78
CA SER A 197 29.21 -35.62 -21.80
C SER A 197 29.55 -36.24 -20.44
N LEU A 198 28.97 -35.75 -19.34
CA LEU A 198 29.22 -36.23 -17.98
C LEU A 198 28.40 -37.47 -17.60
N LEU A 199 27.48 -37.92 -18.46
CA LEU A 199 26.60 -39.06 -18.19
C LEU A 199 27.35 -40.38 -18.02
N HIS A 200 28.55 -40.52 -18.58
CA HIS A 200 29.40 -41.70 -18.39
C HIS A 200 29.84 -41.92 -16.94
N ARG A 201 29.72 -40.90 -16.07
CA ARG A 201 30.03 -40.98 -14.63
C ARG A 201 28.93 -41.67 -13.82
N ILE A 202 27.76 -41.91 -14.42
CA ILE A 202 26.65 -42.62 -13.80
C ILE A 202 26.88 -44.12 -13.98
N THR A 203 27.34 -44.77 -12.91
CA THR A 203 27.73 -46.18 -12.91
C THR A 203 26.68 -47.11 -12.30
N ASP A 204 25.66 -46.55 -11.65
CA ASP A 204 24.64 -47.29 -10.92
C ASP A 204 23.24 -46.71 -11.12
N LYS A 205 22.22 -47.56 -10.94
CA LYS A 205 20.82 -47.18 -11.15
C LYS A 205 20.37 -46.07 -10.20
N GLU A 206 20.86 -46.08 -8.96
CA GLU A 206 20.44 -45.12 -7.94
C GLU A 206 20.99 -43.71 -8.23
N SER A 207 22.23 -43.59 -8.70
CA SER A 207 22.80 -42.31 -9.15
C SER A 207 22.11 -41.78 -10.41
N GLY A 208 21.70 -42.67 -11.32
CA GLY A 208 20.88 -42.32 -12.49
C GLY A 208 19.51 -41.76 -12.10
N GLU A 209 18.81 -42.40 -11.17
CA GLU A 209 17.51 -41.94 -10.67
C GLU A 209 17.62 -40.63 -9.87
N ARG A 210 18.74 -40.39 -9.18
CA ARG A 210 19.04 -39.09 -8.53
C ARG A 210 19.27 -37.99 -9.55
N LEU A 211 20.05 -38.25 -10.60
CA LEU A 211 20.28 -37.27 -11.66
C LEU A 211 19.01 -36.97 -12.44
N ALA A 212 18.20 -37.98 -12.78
CA ALA A 212 16.93 -37.78 -13.49
C ALA A 212 15.99 -36.84 -12.72
N ARG A 213 15.85 -37.03 -11.40
CA ARG A 213 15.09 -36.11 -10.54
C ARG A 213 15.66 -34.70 -10.52
N ALA A 214 16.98 -34.57 -10.41
CA ALA A 214 17.64 -33.26 -10.44
C ALA A 214 17.46 -32.52 -11.77
N VAL A 215 17.47 -33.25 -12.90
CA VAL A 215 17.18 -32.70 -14.23
C VAL A 215 15.73 -32.23 -14.32
N GLU A 216 14.77 -33.02 -13.86
CA GLU A 216 13.36 -32.65 -13.89
C GLU A 216 13.07 -31.41 -13.03
N GLU A 217 13.63 -31.35 -11.81
CA GLU A 217 13.55 -30.17 -10.95
C GLU A 217 14.18 -28.93 -11.60
N ALA A 218 15.34 -29.07 -12.25
CA ALA A 218 16.00 -27.99 -12.95
C ALA A 218 15.18 -27.49 -14.16
N CYS A 219 14.60 -28.39 -14.94
CA CYS A 219 13.73 -28.05 -16.06
C CYS A 219 12.50 -27.27 -15.60
N MET A 220 11.84 -27.71 -14.53
CA MET A 220 10.70 -27.00 -13.95
C MET A 220 11.09 -25.59 -13.46
N MET A 221 12.23 -25.48 -12.78
CA MET A 221 12.73 -24.20 -12.27
C MET A 221 13.09 -23.21 -13.39
N LEU A 222 13.76 -23.68 -14.44
CA LEU A 222 14.11 -22.86 -15.60
C LEU A 222 12.87 -22.44 -16.40
N ALA A 223 11.88 -23.33 -16.55
CA ALA A 223 10.61 -23.02 -17.18
C ALA A 223 9.85 -21.92 -16.42
N ASP A 224 9.74 -22.04 -15.09
CA ASP A 224 9.12 -21.02 -14.25
C ASP A 224 9.85 -19.68 -14.34
N TYR A 225 11.18 -19.69 -14.21
CA TYR A 225 11.98 -18.48 -14.28
C TYR A 225 11.89 -17.78 -15.65
N SER A 226 11.96 -18.54 -16.74
CA SER A 226 11.84 -18.00 -18.10
C SER A 226 10.47 -17.39 -18.37
N GLY A 227 9.39 -18.01 -17.89
CA GLY A 227 8.04 -17.47 -17.97
C GLY A 227 7.88 -16.17 -17.18
N ARG A 228 8.39 -16.14 -15.94
CA ARG A 228 8.39 -14.93 -15.10
C ARG A 228 9.21 -13.79 -15.74
N LEU A 229 10.35 -14.10 -16.35
CA LEU A 229 11.20 -13.12 -17.02
C LEU A 229 10.52 -12.55 -18.29
N ALA A 230 9.83 -13.38 -19.07
CA ALA A 230 9.09 -12.92 -20.24
C ALA A 230 7.96 -11.95 -19.85
N ALA A 231 7.20 -12.26 -18.80
CA ALA A 231 6.18 -11.36 -18.25
C ALA A 231 6.79 -10.03 -17.80
N GLU A 232 7.91 -10.07 -17.08
CA GLU A 232 8.62 -8.86 -16.65
C GLU A 232 9.04 -7.98 -17.85
N ILE A 233 9.49 -8.58 -18.95
CA ILE A 233 9.88 -7.83 -20.15
C ILE A 233 8.67 -7.07 -20.73
N ASP A 234 7.51 -7.71 -20.81
CA ASP A 234 6.30 -7.06 -21.31
C ASP A 234 5.79 -5.96 -20.38
N ASP A 235 5.84 -6.18 -19.06
CA ASP A 235 5.52 -5.17 -18.06
C ASP A 235 6.45 -3.95 -18.18
N ARG A 236 7.77 -4.17 -18.36
CA ARG A 236 8.74 -3.09 -18.60
C ARG A 236 8.44 -2.30 -19.88
N ARG A 237 8.03 -2.99 -20.96
CA ARG A 237 7.64 -2.34 -22.23
C ARG A 237 6.38 -1.50 -22.06
N GLN A 238 5.39 -1.98 -21.31
CA GLN A 238 4.19 -1.22 -21.00
C GLN A 238 4.52 -0.01 -20.13
N LEU A 239 5.29 -0.20 -19.07
CA LEU A 239 5.72 0.88 -18.18
C LEU A 239 6.50 1.98 -18.93
N THR A 240 7.37 1.60 -19.85
CA THR A 240 8.12 2.55 -20.68
C THR A 240 7.17 3.45 -21.50
N ARG A 241 6.12 2.85 -22.10
CA ARG A 241 5.10 3.60 -22.85
C ARG A 241 4.31 4.53 -21.93
N THR A 242 3.88 4.04 -20.77
CA THR A 242 3.14 4.83 -19.78
C THR A 242 3.98 6.00 -19.25
N LEU A 243 5.27 5.79 -18.97
CA LEU A 243 6.20 6.84 -18.55
C LEU A 243 6.35 7.93 -19.61
N ALA A 244 6.46 7.56 -20.88
CA ALA A 244 6.56 8.51 -21.97
C ALA A 244 5.31 9.41 -22.05
N LEU A 245 4.12 8.82 -21.96
CA LEU A 245 2.85 9.55 -21.93
C LEU A 245 2.72 10.45 -20.69
N TYR A 246 3.10 9.93 -19.52
CA TYR A 246 3.09 10.69 -18.28
C TYR A 246 4.01 11.91 -18.35
N LEU A 247 5.24 11.72 -18.85
CA LEU A 247 6.22 12.80 -18.99
C LEU A 247 5.75 13.88 -19.97
N GLN A 248 5.10 13.49 -21.07
CA GLN A 248 4.47 14.44 -21.99
C GLN A 248 3.39 15.26 -21.28
N SER A 249 2.46 14.59 -20.59
CA SER A 249 1.39 15.27 -19.85
C SER A 249 1.93 16.21 -18.76
N GLN A 250 2.98 15.83 -18.04
CA GLN A 250 3.62 16.68 -17.04
C GLN A 250 4.27 17.93 -17.66
N LYS A 251 4.88 17.81 -18.85
CA LYS A 251 5.43 18.97 -19.57
C LYS A 251 4.33 19.95 -20.00
N GLU A 252 3.22 19.44 -20.52
CA GLU A 252 2.06 20.25 -20.91
C GLU A 252 1.45 20.95 -19.69
N GLY A 253 1.26 20.22 -18.58
CA GLY A 253 0.76 20.77 -17.31
C GLY A 253 1.68 21.81 -16.70
N LEU A 254 3.00 21.62 -16.77
CA LEU A 254 3.98 22.60 -16.32
C LEU A 254 3.87 23.90 -17.13
N SER A 255 3.84 23.81 -18.47
CA SER A 255 3.70 24.98 -19.34
C SER A 255 2.41 25.76 -19.05
N HIS A 256 1.29 25.05 -18.84
CA HIS A 256 0.02 25.69 -18.47
C HIS A 256 0.11 26.42 -17.12
N ASN A 257 0.70 25.78 -16.11
CA ASN A 257 0.88 26.37 -14.78
C ASN A 257 1.79 27.61 -14.80
N GLU A 258 2.85 27.59 -15.61
CA GLU A 258 3.74 28.74 -15.80
C GLU A 258 3.00 29.94 -16.43
N GLN A 259 2.19 29.70 -17.46
CA GLN A 259 1.35 30.74 -18.08
C GLN A 259 0.37 31.34 -17.06
N LYS A 260 -0.28 30.49 -16.27
CA LYS A 260 -1.24 30.90 -15.23
C LYS A 260 -0.56 31.69 -14.10
N LEU A 261 0.64 31.29 -13.70
CA LEU A 261 1.44 32.02 -12.73
C LEU A 261 1.77 33.43 -13.24
N GLU A 262 2.14 33.57 -14.51
CA GLU A 262 2.44 34.87 -15.12
C GLU A 262 1.19 35.77 -15.19
N GLU A 263 0.02 35.19 -15.44
CA GLU A 263 -1.25 35.92 -15.37
C GLU A 263 -1.53 36.43 -13.94
N TYR A 264 -1.33 35.58 -12.91
CA TYR A 264 -1.52 35.99 -11.53
C TYR A 264 -0.53 37.07 -11.09
N LYS A 265 0.73 37.02 -11.55
CA LYS A 265 1.71 38.09 -11.32
C LYS A 265 1.24 39.42 -11.92
N ARG A 266 0.73 39.41 -13.16
CA ARG A 266 0.14 40.60 -13.80
C ARG A 266 -1.06 41.14 -13.02
N LYS A 267 -1.96 40.27 -12.56
CA LYS A 267 -3.10 40.65 -11.70
C LYS A 267 -2.62 41.28 -10.38
N LEU A 268 -1.64 40.68 -9.73
CA LEU A 268 -1.06 41.20 -8.48
C LEU A 268 -0.43 42.59 -8.67
N ALA A 269 0.27 42.82 -9.78
CA ALA A 269 0.83 44.12 -10.12
C ALA A 269 -0.27 45.19 -10.27
N ARG A 270 -1.37 44.87 -10.96
CA ARG A 270 -2.54 45.76 -11.09
C ARG A 270 -3.18 46.09 -9.75
N VAL A 271 -3.42 45.08 -8.91
CA VAL A 271 -3.97 45.28 -7.55
C VAL A 271 -3.04 46.16 -6.71
N SER A 272 -1.73 45.94 -6.81
CA SER A 272 -0.73 46.75 -6.11
C SER A 272 -0.73 48.22 -6.56
N GLN A 273 -0.91 48.46 -7.87
CA GLN A 273 -1.06 49.81 -8.43
C GLN A 273 -2.33 50.50 -7.91
N VAL A 274 -3.48 49.83 -7.97
CA VAL A 274 -4.76 50.35 -7.44
C VAL A 274 -4.62 50.69 -5.95
N ARG A 275 -3.96 49.82 -5.16
CA ARG A 275 -3.68 50.09 -3.75
C ARG A 275 -2.83 51.35 -3.54
N LYS A 276 -1.84 51.59 -4.40
CA LYS A 276 -0.95 52.76 -4.33
C LYS A 276 -1.73 54.04 -4.67
N GLU A 277 -2.55 54.00 -5.71
CA GLU A 277 -3.43 55.11 -6.10
C GLU A 277 -4.47 55.43 -5.04
N LEU A 278 -5.14 54.42 -4.46
CA LEU A 278 -6.09 54.59 -3.36
C LEU A 278 -5.45 55.28 -2.14
N ARG A 279 -4.24 54.87 -1.75
CA ARG A 279 -3.50 55.54 -0.67
C ARG A 279 -3.18 57.00 -1.00
N SER A 280 -2.76 57.28 -2.24
CA SER A 280 -2.51 58.65 -2.68
C SER A 280 -3.79 59.49 -2.64
N ARG A 281 -4.92 58.94 -3.09
CA ARG A 281 -6.21 59.62 -3.05
C ARG A 281 -6.65 59.88 -1.62
N LEU A 282 -6.52 58.91 -0.73
CA LEU A 282 -6.83 59.06 0.69
C LEU A 282 -6.05 60.21 1.33
N ASN A 283 -4.76 60.32 1.03
CA ASN A 283 -3.90 61.40 1.54
C ASN A 283 -4.23 62.78 0.94
N SER A 284 -4.87 62.83 -0.23
CA SER A 284 -5.31 64.07 -0.89
C SER A 284 -6.73 64.48 -0.52
N LEU A 285 -7.47 63.65 0.21
CA LEU A 285 -8.81 64.01 0.67
C LEU A 285 -8.69 65.10 1.75
N PRO A 286 -9.53 66.15 1.68
CA PRO A 286 -9.54 67.18 2.70
C PRO A 286 -9.92 66.58 4.05
N ASP A 287 -9.24 67.01 5.10
CA ASP A 287 -9.58 66.65 6.47
C ASP A 287 -10.95 67.26 6.81
N LEU A 288 -11.98 66.42 6.87
CA LEU A 288 -13.35 66.82 7.18
C LEU A 288 -13.48 67.45 8.58
N SER A 289 -12.46 67.31 9.45
CA SER A 289 -12.41 67.98 10.74
C SER A 289 -12.04 69.48 10.66
N LEU A 290 -11.56 69.95 9.50
CA LEU A 290 -11.22 71.35 9.23
C LEU A 290 -12.31 72.11 8.47
N LEU A 291 -13.39 71.44 8.07
CA LEU A 291 -14.53 72.10 7.44
C LEU A 291 -15.37 72.82 8.51
N PRO A 292 -15.77 74.09 8.30
CA PRO A 292 -16.73 74.73 9.19
C PRO A 292 -18.04 73.94 9.14
N SER A 293 -18.62 73.65 10.31
CA SER A 293 -19.91 72.98 10.46
C SER A 293 -20.99 73.76 9.71
N VAL A 294 -21.28 73.38 8.45
CA VAL A 294 -22.45 73.88 7.72
C VAL A 294 -23.67 73.09 8.19
N THR A 295 -24.05 73.30 9.44
CA THR A 295 -25.40 73.05 9.93
C THR A 295 -26.30 74.13 9.36
N GLY A 296 -26.89 73.89 8.20
CA GLY A 296 -27.97 74.73 7.71
C GLY A 296 -28.02 74.87 6.19
N THR A 297 -28.31 73.79 5.47
CA THR A 297 -29.16 73.82 4.27
C THR A 297 -29.38 72.37 3.81
N PRO A 298 -30.64 71.88 3.73
CA PRO A 298 -30.90 70.53 3.25
C PRO A 298 -30.68 70.51 1.73
N VAL A 299 -29.59 69.88 1.28
CA VAL A 299 -29.42 69.53 -0.12
C VAL A 299 -30.38 68.39 -0.43
N GLN A 300 -31.43 68.69 -1.22
CA GLN A 300 -32.27 67.66 -1.82
C GLN A 300 -31.44 66.88 -2.85
N LEU A 301 -31.20 65.60 -2.58
CA LEU A 301 -30.64 64.66 -3.54
C LEU A 301 -31.75 64.23 -4.52
N PRO A 302 -31.57 64.34 -5.85
CA PRO A 302 -32.46 63.70 -6.80
C PRO A 302 -32.33 62.18 -6.66
N ALA A 303 -33.46 61.49 -6.64
CA ALA A 303 -33.52 60.03 -6.62
C ALA A 303 -32.80 59.47 -7.85
N ALA A 304 -31.77 58.65 -7.62
CA ALA A 304 -31.15 57.86 -8.67
C ALA A 304 -31.95 56.57 -8.83
N ASP A 305 -32.64 56.49 -9.96
CA ASP A 305 -33.35 55.33 -10.46
C ASP A 305 -32.45 54.08 -10.52
N LEU A 306 -33.07 52.96 -10.14
CA LEU A 306 -32.97 51.62 -10.74
C LEU A 306 -31.74 51.34 -11.61
N TYR A 307 -30.90 50.40 -11.14
CA TYR A 307 -30.16 49.53 -12.05
C TYR A 307 -30.30 48.06 -11.64
N ASP A 308 -30.86 47.32 -12.59
CA ASP A 308 -31.26 45.91 -12.63
C ASP A 308 -30.03 44.98 -12.75
N PRO A 309 -29.97 43.80 -12.09
CA PRO A 309 -28.87 42.87 -12.24
C PRO A 309 -29.19 41.81 -13.31
N ALA A 310 -28.71 42.00 -14.54
CA ALA A 310 -28.63 40.91 -15.54
C ALA A 310 -27.65 41.23 -16.69
N ASN A 311 -26.41 40.73 -16.60
CA ASN A 311 -25.72 39.86 -17.58
C ASN A 311 -24.27 39.62 -17.17
#